data_AF-A0A523Z7N3-F1
#
_entry.id   AF-A0A523Z7N3-F1
#
_cell.length_a   1.000
_cell.length_b   1.000
_cell.length_c   1.000
_cell.angle_alpha   90.00
_cell.angle_beta   90.00
_cell.angle_gamma   90.00
#
_symmetry.space_group_name_H-M   'P 1'
#
loop_
_entity.id
_entity.type
_entity.pdbx_description
1 polymer ?
#
loop_
_entity_poly.entity_id
_entity_poly.type
_entity_poly.pdbx_seq_one_letter_code
_entity_poly.pdbx_strand_id
1 'polypeptide(L)' 'MINVFKVQFYSGGKKDEVPKTIYTSSGIIRIYKVIETRLEEDYQTGMRKKVFIFKSIGGDIYRLESQKEEFKLGRIEKD' A
#
# COMPACT_ATOMS: atom_id res chain seq x y z
N MET A 1 6.26 -12.06 1.41
CA MET A 1 5.68 -10.83 2.00
C MET A 1 6.82 -9.83 2.17
N ILE A 2 6.68 -8.58 1.70
CA ILE A 2 7.79 -7.63 1.65
C ILE A 2 7.71 -6.71 2.88
N ASN A 3 8.81 -6.60 3.64
CA ASN A 3 8.86 -5.75 4.83
C ASN A 3 8.92 -4.26 4.45
N VAL A 4 8.03 -3.44 5.02
CA VAL A 4 7.89 -2.00 4.75
C VAL A 4 8.43 -1.19 5.92
N PHE A 5 9.36 -0.29 5.65
CA PHE A 5 9.93 0.61 6.66
C PHE A 5 9.23 1.96 6.71
N LYS A 6 8.84 2.47 5.54
CA LYS A 6 8.27 3.81 5.41
C LYS A 6 7.39 3.88 4.17
N VAL A 7 6.28 4.60 4.29
CA VAL A 7 5.44 4.98 3.15
C VAL A 7 5.40 6.49 3.10
N GLN A 8 5.75 7.06 1.95
CA GLN A 8 5.52 8.46 1.64
C GLN A 8 4.18 8.60 0.93
N PHE A 9 3.40 9.60 1.31
CA PHE A 9 2.11 9.93 0.72
C PHE A 9 2.20 11.24 -0.07
N TYR A 10 1.31 11.42 -1.04
CA TYR A 10 1.06 12.75 -1.60
C TYR A 10 0.19 13.55 -0.63
N SER A 11 0.59 14.80 -0.34
CA SER A 11 -0.11 15.70 0.59
C SER A 11 -1.35 16.33 -0.07
N GLY A 12 -2.42 15.56 -0.25
CA GLY A 12 -3.80 16.06 -0.23
C GLY A 12 -4.33 15.88 1.19
N GLY A 13 -5.35 16.65 1.64
CA GLY A 13 -5.87 16.49 3.02
C GLY A 13 -6.13 15.03 3.41
N LYS A 14 -6.11 14.68 4.71
CA LYS A 14 -6.09 13.29 5.26
C LYS A 14 -6.96 12.22 4.54
N LYS A 15 -8.06 12.61 3.89
CA LYS A 15 -8.93 11.71 3.11
C LYS A 15 -8.31 11.26 1.77
N ASP A 16 -7.54 12.12 1.13
CA ASP A 16 -6.99 11.96 -0.22
C ASP A 16 -5.51 11.53 -0.23
N GLU A 17 -4.93 11.26 0.95
CA GLU A 17 -3.56 10.75 1.04
C GLU A 17 -3.45 9.39 0.35
N VAL A 18 -2.72 9.40 -0.76
CA VAL A 18 -2.37 8.23 -1.57
C VAL A 18 -0.88 7.97 -1.52
N PRO A 19 -0.44 6.71 -1.45
CA PRO A 19 0.96 6.38 -1.36
C PRO A 19 1.68 6.78 -2.65
N LYS A 20 2.86 7.37 -2.49
CA LYS A 20 3.76 7.84 -3.54
C LYS A 20 4.98 6.94 -3.69
N THR A 21 5.59 6.58 -2.56
CA THR A 21 6.83 5.81 -2.53
C THR A 21 6.86 4.95 -1.28
N ILE A 22 7.23 3.69 -1.45
CA ILE A 22 7.32 2.70 -0.37
C ILE A 22 8.77 2.26 -0.25
N TYR A 23 9.31 2.37 0.94
CA TYR A 23 10.68 1.97 1.28
C TYR A 23 10.60 0.59 1.93
N THR A 24 11.27 -0.38 1.33
CA THR A 24 11.24 -1.78 1.75
C THR A 24 12.63 -2.32 2.00
N SER A 25 12.71 -3.49 2.65
CA SER A 25 13.96 -4.25 2.81
C SER A 25 14.66 -4.60 1.50
N SER A 26 13.92 -4.67 0.38
CA SER A 26 14.45 -5.02 -0.94
C SER A 26 14.70 -3.80 -1.83
N GLY A 27 14.44 -2.58 -1.34
CA GLY A 27 14.63 -1.34 -2.09
C GLY A 27 13.40 -0.43 -2.11
N ILE A 28 13.40 0.52 -3.03
CA ILE A 28 12.39 1.58 -3.13
C ILE A 28 11.40 1.27 -4.24
N ILE A 29 10.12 1.22 -3.90
CA ILE A 29 9.02 1.04 -4.87
C ILE A 29 8.34 2.39 -5.08
N ARG A 30 8.49 2.92 -6.29
CA ARG A 30 7.82 4.16 -6.72
C ARG A 30 6.49 3.83 -7.37
N ILE A 31 5.46 4.55 -6.97
CA ILE A 31 4.08 4.33 -7.41
C ILE A 31 3.83 5.15 -8.67
N TYR A 32 3.43 4.47 -9.74
CA TYR A 32 2.99 5.10 -10.98
C TYR A 32 1.54 5.54 -10.88
N LYS A 33 0.66 4.62 -10.48
CA LYS A 33 -0.79 4.88 -10.38
C LYS A 33 -1.42 4.05 -9.28
N VAL A 34 -2.24 4.67 -8.44
CA VAL A 34 -3.16 3.94 -7.54
C VAL A 34 -4.36 3.48 -8.37
N ILE A 35 -4.62 2.18 -8.32
CA ILE A 35 -5.71 1.52 -9.04
C ILE A 35 -6.98 1.55 -8.19
N GLU A 36 -6.86 1.21 -6.91
CA GLU A 36 -7.99 1.10 -5.99
C GLU A 36 -7.55 1.53 -4.59
N THR A 37 -8.46 2.21 -3.88
CA THR A 37 -8.34 2.46 -2.44
C THR A 37 -9.65 2.09 -1.78
N ARG A 38 -9.61 1.24 -0.76
CA ARG A 38 -10.81 0.84 -0.02
C ARG A 38 -10.52 0.65 1.47
N LEU A 39 -11.58 0.71 2.26
CA LEU A 39 -11.57 0.30 3.66
C LEU A 39 -12.08 -1.14 3.74
N GLU A 40 -11.27 -2.03 4.30
CA GLU A 40 -11.67 -3.40 4.59
C GLU A 40 -11.77 -3.57 6.11
N GLU A 41 -12.71 -4.38 6.58
CA GLU A 41 -12.77 -4.80 7.98
C GLU A 41 -12.08 -6.16 8.12
N ASP A 42 -11.14 -6.25 9.07
CA ASP A 42 -10.54 -7.52 9.43
C ASP A 42 -11.54 -8.34 10.26
N TYR A 43 -12.06 -9.42 9.68
CA TYR A 43 -13.07 -10.27 10.34
C TYR A 43 -12.58 -10.92 11.63
N GLN A 44 -11.26 -11.10 11.82
CA GLN A 44 -10.72 -11.71 13.04
C GLN A 44 -10.60 -10.71 14.17
N THR A 45 -10.23 -9.46 13.86
CA THR A 45 -9.95 -8.44 14.89
C THR A 45 -10.99 -7.33 14.97
N GLY A 46 -11.96 -7.29 14.04
CA GLY A 46 -12.95 -6.21 13.89
C GLY A 46 -12.34 -4.85 13.52
N MET A 47 -11.06 -4.81 13.14
CA MET A 47 -10.35 -3.56 12.87
C MET A 47 -10.48 -3.16 11.41
N ARG A 48 -10.73 -1.87 11.16
CA ARG A 48 -10.71 -1.31 9.80
C ARG A 48 -9.27 -1.07 9.33
N LYS A 49 -8.94 -1.59 8.14
CA LYS A 49 -7.67 -1.37 7.44
C LYS A 49 -7.90 -0.64 6.13
N LYS A 50 -7.02 0.31 5.80
CA LYS A 50 -6.98 0.94 4.49
C LYS A 50 -6.12 0.09 3.57
N VAL A 51 -6.66 -0.26 2.41
CA VAL A 51 -5.98 -1.08 1.40
C VAL A 51 -5.79 -0.22 0.16
N PHE A 52 -4.58 -0.22 -0.35
CA PHE A 52 -4.20 0.44 -1.60
C PHE A 52 -3.70 -0.61 -2.59
N ILE A 53 -4.36 -0.70 -3.74
CA ILE A 53 -3.87 -1.46 -4.89
C ILE A 53 -3.26 -0.46 -5.85
N PHE A 54 -2.01 -0.67 -6.25
CA PHE A 54 -1.31 0.27 -7.11
C PHE A 54 -0.36 -0.43 -8.08
N LYS A 55 -0.07 0.27 -9.18
CA LYS A 55 0.94 -0.12 -10.15
C LYS A 55 2.23 0.66 -9.88
N SER A 56 3.35 -0.04 -9.79
CA SER A 56 4.67 0.56 -9.69
C SER A 56 5.17 1.07 -11.04
N ILE A 57 6.19 1.92 -11.02
CA ILE A 57 6.87 2.37 -12.26
C ILE A 57 7.49 1.18 -13.03
N GLY A 58 7.92 0.11 -12.33
CA GLY A 58 8.44 -1.11 -12.94
C GLY A 58 7.38 -1.97 -13.64
N GLY A 59 6.09 -1.61 -13.54
CA GLY A 59 4.99 -2.33 -14.18
C GLY A 59 4.24 -3.29 -13.27
N ASP A 60 4.83 -3.67 -12.13
CA ASP A 60 4.24 -4.59 -11.16
C ASP A 60 3.05 -4.00 -10.42
N ILE A 61 2.12 -4.85 -10.04
CA ILE A 61 0.96 -4.50 -9.21
C ILE A 61 1.20 -4.97 -7.77
N TYR A 62 0.90 -4.11 -6.82
CA TYR A 62 1.08 -4.38 -5.40
C TYR A 62 -0.17 -4.04 -4.60
N ARG A 63 -0.30 -4.72 -3.46
CA ARG A 63 -1.29 -4.48 -2.42
C ARG A 63 -0.59 -4.01 -1.15
N LEU A 64 -0.89 -2.79 -0.72
CA LEU A 64 -0.42 -2.21 0.53
C LEU A 64 -1.58 -2.12 1.54
N GLU A 65 -1.41 -2.70 2.72
CA GLU A 65 -2.40 -2.69 3.80
C GLU A 65 -1.86 -1.88 4.98
N SER A 66 -2.67 -0.97 5.54
CA SER A 66 -2.39 -0.35 6.84
C SER A 66 -2.94 -1.24 7.96
N GLN A 67 -2.09 -1.77 8.84
CA GLN A 67 -2.49 -2.51 10.04
C GLN A 67 -1.94 -1.81 11.26
N LYS A 68 -2.80 -1.18 12.08
CA LYS A 68 -2.38 -0.38 13.25
C LYS A 68 -1.32 0.66 12.87
N GLU A 69 -0.09 0.47 13.34
CA GLU A 69 1.07 1.36 13.11
C GLU A 69 2.01 0.84 12.01
N GLU A 70 1.66 -0.26 11.36
CA GLU A 70 2.50 -0.95 10.37
C GLU A 70 1.86 -1.01 8.99
N PHE A 71 2.70 -1.22 7.97
CA PHE A 71 2.27 -1.47 6.60
C PHE A 71 2.72 -2.85 6.13
N LYS A 72 1.82 -3.57 5.47
CA LYS A 72 2.13 -4.85 4.81
C LYS A 72 2.05 -4.69 3.31
N LEU A 73 3.06 -5.19 2.60
CA LEU A 73 3.14 -5.14 1.14
C LEU A 73 3.20 -6.55 0.54
N GLY A 74 2.28 -6.83 -0.37
CA GLY A 74 2.27 -8.02 -1.22
C GLY A 74 2.31 -7.65 -2.70
N ARG A 75 3.06 -8.40 -3.51
CA ARG A 75 2.98 -8.32 -4.98
C ARG A 75 1.79 -9.14 -5.44
N ILE A 76 1.02 -8.62 -6.39
CA ILE A 76 -0.07 -9.34 -7.06
C ILE A 76 0.53 -9.86 -8.37
N GLU A 77 0.75 -11.18 -8.43
CA GLU A 77 1.16 -11.83 -9.66
C GLU A 77 -0.03 -11.87 -10.62
N LYS A 78 0.23 -11.57 -11.89
CA LYS A 78 -0.71 -11.89 -12.97
C LYS A 78 -0.38 -13.32 -13.39
N ASP A 79 -1.37 -14.21 -13.31
CA ASP A 79 -1.43 -15.44 -14.12
C ASP A 79 -1.23 -15.11 -15.61
#